data_AF-A0A833S6W5-F1
#
_entry.id   AF-A0A833S6W5-F1
#
_cell.length_a   1.000
_cell.length_b   1.000
_cell.length_c   1.000
_cell.angle_alpha   90.00
_cell.angle_beta   90.00
_cell.angle_gamma   90.00
#
_symmetry.space_group_name_H-M   'P 1'
#
loop_
_entity.id
_entity.type
_entity.pdbx_description
1 polymer ?
#
loop_
_entity_poly.entity_id
_entity_poly.type
_entity_poly.pdbx_seq_one_letter_code
_entity_poly.pdbx_strand_id
1 'polypeptide(L)'
;MVPGKCCQIFALSSTRTMSDDVGSMFEKMSRLLETVNDAQEKERLMIGMTGVPDKDILHRMIYVFLSGFFRRSFDFRYLERATDETFIRGQDFATLLIKIAMNPVGLDVAWNFVRSRWETLLVKYERNEYTLGNIVCTVVSLFKDREKLREEKENVNSFSQATQFFREKADLKVTENAKRNAIEEIENNIDWLDANSRSIEQWLSSNGFD
;
A
#
# COMPACT_ATOMS: atom_id res chain seq x y z
N MET A 1 -3.53 21.33 67.55
CA MET A 1 -2.53 20.31 67.13
C MET A 1 -2.95 19.78 65.76
N VAL A 2 -2.09 20.00 64.76
CA VAL A 2 -2.24 19.55 63.36
C VAL A 2 -1.39 18.29 63.20
N PRO A 3 -1.91 17.25 62.53
CA PRO A 3 -1.28 16.78 61.29
C PRO A 3 -2.35 16.33 60.27
N GLY A 4 -2.22 16.41 58.95
CA GLY A 4 -1.16 16.89 58.08
C GLY A 4 -1.74 16.73 56.66
N LYS A 5 -1.81 17.83 55.91
CA LYS A 5 -2.03 17.78 54.46
C LYS A 5 -0.77 17.19 53.84
N CYS A 6 -0.85 16.00 53.28
CA CYS A 6 0.19 15.50 52.40
C CYS A 6 -0.44 15.13 51.05
N CYS A 7 -0.01 15.87 50.04
CA CYS A 7 -0.27 15.71 48.62
C CYS A 7 -0.57 14.27 48.19
N GLN A 8 -1.79 14.02 47.71
CA GLN A 8 -1.97 13.12 46.58
C GLN A 8 -2.07 13.99 45.32
N ILE A 9 -0.93 14.53 44.92
CA ILE A 9 -0.64 14.78 43.51
C ILE A 9 -0.25 13.39 42.98
N PHE A 10 -1.25 12.55 42.68
CA PHE A 10 -1.01 11.35 41.89
C PHE A 10 -1.13 11.74 40.43
N ALA A 11 -0.06 11.43 39.70
CA ALA A 11 0.25 11.96 38.39
C ALA A 11 -0.87 11.72 37.38
N LEU A 12 -1.23 12.78 36.64
CA LEU A 12 -1.65 12.65 35.25
C LEU A 12 -0.43 12.19 34.44
N SER A 13 0.01 10.95 34.60
CA SER A 13 0.84 10.31 33.60
C SER A 13 -0.09 9.90 32.46
N SER A 14 -0.21 10.74 31.43
CA SER A 14 -0.85 10.37 30.18
C SER A 14 -0.32 9.00 29.75
N THR A 15 -1.17 7.98 29.80
CA THR A 15 -0.88 6.67 29.25
C THR A 15 -0.76 6.84 27.75
N ARG A 16 0.46 7.08 27.26
CA ARG A 16 0.78 7.05 25.84
C ARG A 16 0.43 5.66 25.32
N THR A 17 -0.46 5.60 24.36
CA THR A 17 -0.76 4.35 23.67
C THR A 17 0.33 4.08 22.64
N MET A 18 0.57 2.82 22.28
CA MET A 18 1.51 2.50 21.19
C MET A 18 1.10 3.19 19.86
N SER A 19 -0.20 3.40 19.65
CA SER A 19 -0.73 4.15 18.50
C SER A 19 -0.27 5.62 18.50
N ASP A 20 -0.25 6.29 19.66
CA ASP A 20 0.25 7.66 19.79
C ASP A 20 1.74 7.78 19.45
N ASP A 21 2.55 6.79 19.86
CA ASP A 21 3.99 6.76 19.56
C ASP A 21 4.26 6.47 18.08
N VAL A 22 3.48 5.58 17.44
CA VAL A 22 3.56 5.32 16.00
C VAL A 22 3.16 6.57 15.21
N GLY A 23 2.09 7.26 15.61
CA GLY A 23 1.69 8.53 14.98
C GLY A 23 2.74 9.64 15.12
N SER A 24 3.36 9.77 16.29
CA SER A 24 4.45 10.72 16.52
C SER A 24 5.71 10.37 15.72
N MET A 25 6.06 9.08 15.60
CA MET A 25 7.17 8.63 14.76
C MET A 25 6.90 8.94 13.29
N PHE A 26 5.67 8.68 12.83
CA PHE A 26 5.23 8.97 11.48
C PHE A 26 5.35 10.46 11.13
N GLU A 27 4.91 11.36 12.01
CA GLU A 27 5.04 12.82 11.84
C GLU A 27 6.52 13.24 11.73
N LYS A 28 7.42 12.61 12.50
CA LYS A 28 8.86 12.86 12.40
C LYS A 28 9.43 12.40 11.06
N MET A 29 9.09 11.18 10.62
CA MET A 29 9.54 10.66 9.33
C MET A 29 9.02 11.48 8.15
N SER A 30 7.78 11.97 8.23
CA SER A 30 7.18 12.84 7.22
C SER A 30 7.93 14.17 7.10
N ARG A 31 8.27 14.81 8.22
CA ARG A 31 9.09 16.04 8.22
C ARG A 31 10.49 15.78 7.67
N LEU A 32 11.10 14.64 8.01
CA LEU A 32 12.40 14.26 7.47
C LEU A 32 12.34 14.15 5.96
N LEU A 33 11.29 13.51 5.41
CA LEU A 33 11.11 13.37 3.96
C LEU A 33 11.08 14.72 3.22
N GLU A 34 10.53 15.77 3.82
CA GLU A 34 10.50 17.12 3.25
C GLU A 34 11.89 17.79 3.23
N THR A 35 12.74 17.46 4.19
CA THR A 35 14.07 18.07 4.36
C THR A 35 15.20 17.31 3.68
N VAL A 36 15.03 16.00 3.48
CA VAL A 36 16.04 15.15 2.85
C VAL A 36 16.13 15.51 1.37
N ASN A 37 17.35 15.70 0.88
CA ASN A 37 17.60 15.98 -0.54
C ASN A 37 17.95 14.71 -1.32
N ASP A 38 18.54 13.72 -0.67
CA ASP A 38 18.96 12.48 -1.32
C ASP A 38 17.76 11.60 -1.69
N ALA A 39 17.71 11.15 -2.95
CA ALA A 39 16.60 10.37 -3.48
C ALA A 39 16.52 8.95 -2.87
N GLN A 40 17.66 8.36 -2.50
CA GLN A 40 17.70 7.01 -1.92
C GLN A 40 17.24 7.03 -0.46
N GLU A 41 17.62 8.05 0.30
CA GLU A 41 17.11 8.26 1.66
C GLU A 41 15.61 8.58 1.65
N LYS A 42 15.12 9.36 0.66
CA LYS A 42 13.69 9.55 0.45
C LYS A 42 12.98 8.22 0.23
N GLU A 43 13.48 7.38 -0.68
CA GLU A 43 12.92 6.06 -0.95
C GLU A 43 12.85 5.20 0.33
N ARG A 44 13.94 5.14 1.10
CA ARG A 44 13.98 4.36 2.36
C ARG A 44 12.96 4.84 3.37
N LEU A 45 12.85 6.15 3.56
CA LEU A 45 11.84 6.74 4.45
C LEU A 45 10.44 6.38 3.99
N MET A 46 10.18 6.48 2.68
CA MET A 46 8.89 6.12 2.10
C MET A 46 8.56 4.64 2.28
N ILE A 47 9.49 3.73 2.00
CA ILE A 47 9.29 2.29 2.24
C ILE A 47 9.06 2.03 3.73
N GLY A 48 9.82 2.66 4.62
CA GLY A 48 9.63 2.54 6.07
C GLY A 48 8.22 2.92 6.51
N MET A 49 7.68 4.00 5.94
CA MET A 49 6.31 4.46 6.25
C MET A 49 5.22 3.56 5.65
N THR A 50 5.48 2.83 4.56
CA THR A 50 4.50 1.90 3.96
C THR A 50 4.28 0.62 4.77
N GLY A 51 5.24 0.27 5.64
CA GLY A 51 5.16 -0.92 6.48
C GLY A 51 4.23 -0.77 7.69
N VAL A 52 3.60 0.41 7.88
CA VAL A 52 2.70 0.64 9.01
C VAL A 52 1.39 -0.14 8.78
N PRO A 53 1.02 -1.05 9.71
CA PRO A 53 -0.19 -1.87 9.57
C PRO A 53 -1.48 -1.11 9.88
N ASP A 54 -1.38 0.03 10.57
CA ASP A 54 -2.51 0.88 10.90
C ASP A 54 -3.05 1.54 9.62
N LYS A 55 -4.28 1.16 9.26
CA LYS A 55 -5.00 1.65 8.08
C LYS A 55 -5.16 3.17 8.11
N ASP A 56 -5.45 3.75 9.26
CA ASP A 56 -5.68 5.19 9.40
C ASP A 56 -4.38 5.97 9.31
N ILE A 57 -3.25 5.39 9.76
CA ILE A 57 -1.92 5.99 9.58
C ILE A 57 -1.42 5.83 8.15
N LEU A 58 -1.65 4.68 7.51
CA LEU A 58 -1.28 4.48 6.10
C LEU A 58 -2.13 5.36 5.18
N HIS A 59 -3.44 5.47 5.46
CA HIS A 59 -4.27 6.49 4.86
C HIS A 59 -3.70 7.86 5.21
N ARG A 60 -3.47 8.26 6.47
CA ARG A 60 -2.81 9.54 6.74
C ARG A 60 -1.47 9.70 6.00
N MET A 61 -0.68 8.68 5.71
CA MET A 61 0.52 8.83 4.90
C MET A 61 0.20 9.19 3.45
N ILE A 62 -0.70 8.44 2.83
CA ILE A 62 -1.17 8.70 1.47
C ILE A 62 -1.92 10.05 1.39
N TYR A 63 -2.55 10.47 2.50
CA TYR A 63 -3.51 11.58 2.58
C TYR A 63 -3.03 12.84 3.37
N VAL A 64 -1.98 12.84 4.20
CA VAL A 64 -1.56 14.01 5.06
C VAL A 64 -0.66 14.99 4.31
N PHE A 65 -0.11 14.61 3.16
CA PHE A 65 0.39 15.59 2.19
C PHE A 65 -0.74 16.47 1.58
N LEU A 66 -1.99 16.36 2.07
CA LEU A 66 -3.18 17.11 1.64
C LEU A 66 -3.60 18.29 2.54
N SER A 67 -2.76 18.86 3.40
CA SER A 67 -3.10 20.13 4.07
C SER A 67 -2.87 21.34 3.16
N GLY A 68 -3.56 21.32 2.02
CA GLY A 68 -3.58 22.35 1.00
C GLY A 68 -4.64 22.00 -0.05
N PHE A 69 -5.85 22.47 0.20
CA PHE A 69 -7.00 22.54 -0.71
C PHE A 69 -7.97 21.34 -0.80
N PHE A 70 -9.24 21.72 -0.62
CA PHE A 70 -10.49 20.99 -0.53
C PHE A 70 -10.84 20.13 -1.77
N ARG A 71 -11.37 18.93 -1.50
CA ARG A 71 -12.48 18.19 -2.17
C ARG A 71 -12.48 18.05 -3.72
N ARG A 72 -12.03 16.89 -4.27
CA ARG A 72 -12.79 15.97 -5.20
C ARG A 72 -12.00 14.89 -5.99
N SER A 73 -10.67 14.77 -5.88
CA SER A 73 -9.92 13.67 -6.53
C SER A 73 -8.76 13.21 -5.64
N PHE A 74 -9.02 12.28 -4.72
CA PHE A 74 -8.35 12.24 -3.42
C PHE A 74 -7.21 11.23 -3.20
N ASP A 75 -6.86 10.34 -4.14
CA ASP A 75 -6.05 9.15 -3.77
C ASP A 75 -4.59 9.09 -4.25
N PHE A 76 -4.06 10.07 -5.00
CA PHE A 76 -2.79 9.85 -5.73
C PHE A 76 -1.65 10.84 -5.49
N ARG A 77 -1.79 11.90 -4.70
CA ARG A 77 -0.76 12.97 -4.65
C ARG A 77 0.63 12.48 -4.19
N TYR A 78 0.67 11.50 -3.28
CA TYR A 78 1.93 10.89 -2.84
C TYR A 78 2.60 10.07 -3.95
N LEU A 79 1.83 9.22 -4.62
CA LEU A 79 2.30 8.41 -5.74
C LEU A 79 2.63 9.28 -6.97
N GLU A 80 1.91 10.37 -7.19
CA GLU A 80 2.21 11.37 -8.22
C GLU A 80 3.55 12.05 -7.96
N ARG A 81 3.83 12.48 -6.72
CA ARG A 81 5.13 13.06 -6.39
C ARG A 81 6.25 12.02 -6.53
N ALA A 82 5.97 10.77 -6.20
CA ALA A 82 6.89 9.66 -6.39
C ALA A 82 7.16 9.33 -7.88
N THR A 83 6.30 9.75 -8.81
CA THR A 83 6.58 9.60 -10.25
C THR A 83 7.61 10.61 -10.79
N ASP A 84 7.88 11.71 -10.07
CA ASP A 84 8.89 12.70 -10.43
C ASP A 84 10.30 12.14 -10.20
N GLU A 85 11.11 12.09 -11.27
CA GLU A 85 12.47 11.54 -11.24
C GLU A 85 13.45 12.37 -10.41
N THR A 86 13.13 13.65 -10.16
CA THR A 86 13.88 14.51 -9.26
C THR A 86 13.60 14.20 -7.79
N PHE A 87 12.49 13.51 -7.51
CA PHE A 87 12.09 13.12 -6.17
C PHE A 87 12.49 11.66 -5.85
N ILE A 88 12.23 10.72 -6.76
CA ILE A 88 12.63 9.31 -6.67
C ILE A 88 13.11 8.84 -8.05
N ARG A 89 14.17 8.04 -8.10
CA ARG A 89 14.64 7.49 -9.39
C ARG A 89 13.57 6.58 -10.01
N GLY A 90 13.46 6.54 -11.33
CA GLY A 90 12.41 5.77 -12.01
C GLY A 90 12.37 4.27 -11.68
N GLN A 91 13.53 3.65 -11.42
CA GLN A 91 13.62 2.25 -10.97
C GLN A 91 13.18 2.05 -9.50
N ASP A 92 13.40 3.04 -8.65
CA ASP A 92 13.09 3.01 -7.22
C ASP A 92 11.57 3.22 -7.02
N PHE A 93 10.92 3.94 -7.93
CA PHE A 93 9.45 4.05 -7.98
C PHE A 93 8.77 2.68 -8.14
N ALA A 94 9.33 1.79 -8.97
CA ALA A 94 8.80 0.44 -9.16
C ALA A 94 8.83 -0.35 -7.84
N THR A 95 9.96 -0.30 -7.15
CA THR A 95 10.14 -0.94 -5.84
C THR A 95 9.17 -0.36 -4.82
N LEU A 96 9.06 0.97 -4.73
CA LEU A 96 8.14 1.64 -3.81
C LEU A 96 6.68 1.22 -4.05
N LEU A 97 6.24 1.20 -5.31
CA LEU A 97 4.87 0.83 -5.66
C LEU A 97 4.55 -0.62 -5.28
N ILE A 98 5.49 -1.54 -5.52
CA ILE A 98 5.35 -2.94 -5.09
C ILE A 98 5.30 -3.04 -3.56
N LYS A 99 6.15 -2.28 -2.85
CA LYS A 99 6.15 -2.26 -1.37
C LYS A 99 4.84 -1.74 -0.80
N ILE A 100 4.26 -0.71 -1.40
CA ILE A 100 2.91 -0.25 -1.06
C ILE A 100 1.89 -1.36 -1.30
N ALA A 101 1.96 -2.04 -2.44
CA ALA A 101 1.02 -3.11 -2.79
C ALA A 101 1.13 -4.35 -1.89
N MET A 102 2.29 -4.60 -1.27
CA MET A 102 2.46 -5.68 -0.29
C MET A 102 1.68 -5.45 1.01
N ASN A 103 1.30 -4.20 1.31
CA ASN A 103 0.42 -3.88 2.42
C ASN A 103 -1.04 -4.13 2.00
N PRO A 104 -1.86 -4.89 2.75
CA PRO A 104 -3.25 -5.17 2.38
C PRO A 104 -4.09 -3.93 2.10
N VAL A 105 -3.87 -2.84 2.85
CA VAL A 105 -4.55 -1.54 2.63
C VAL A 105 -3.94 -0.82 1.43
N GLY A 106 -2.62 -0.93 1.25
CA GLY A 106 -1.89 -0.29 0.16
C GLY A 106 -2.10 -0.94 -1.21
N LEU A 107 -2.49 -2.23 -1.26
CA LEU A 107 -2.77 -2.98 -2.49
C LEU A 107 -3.83 -2.29 -3.35
N ASP A 108 -4.97 -1.93 -2.75
CA ASP A 108 -6.06 -1.29 -3.48
C ASP A 108 -5.66 0.12 -3.96
N VAL A 109 -4.88 0.85 -3.16
CA VAL A 109 -4.37 2.17 -3.54
C VAL A 109 -3.40 2.08 -4.70
N ALA A 110 -2.44 1.16 -4.64
CA ALA A 110 -1.45 0.93 -5.70
C ALA A 110 -2.13 0.51 -7.00
N TRP A 111 -3.09 -0.41 -6.94
CA TRP A 111 -3.86 -0.85 -8.10
C TRP A 111 -4.68 0.27 -8.73
N ASN A 112 -5.38 1.06 -7.91
CA ASN A 112 -6.16 2.21 -8.39
C ASN A 112 -5.27 3.27 -9.04
N PHE A 113 -4.06 3.49 -8.51
CA PHE A 113 -3.09 4.41 -9.09
C PHE A 113 -2.63 3.94 -10.47
N VAL A 114 -2.24 2.67 -10.60
CA VAL A 114 -1.81 2.08 -11.88
C VAL A 114 -2.88 2.22 -12.95
N ARG A 115 -4.14 1.92 -12.62
CA ARG A 115 -5.26 2.03 -13.57
C ARG A 115 -5.55 3.48 -13.97
N SER A 116 -5.59 4.39 -13.00
CA SER A 116 -5.96 5.80 -13.25
C SER A 116 -4.87 6.63 -13.91
N ARG A 117 -3.59 6.28 -13.68
CA ARG A 117 -2.42 6.99 -14.22
C ARG A 117 -1.69 6.18 -15.30
N TRP A 118 -2.39 5.25 -15.94
CA TRP A 118 -1.80 4.34 -16.93
C TRP A 118 -1.05 5.06 -18.05
N GLU A 119 -1.63 6.09 -18.66
CA GLU A 119 -0.98 6.86 -19.73
C GLU A 119 0.29 7.56 -19.25
N THR A 120 0.27 8.13 -18.05
CA THR A 120 1.45 8.75 -17.43
C THR A 120 2.55 7.72 -17.17
N LEU A 121 2.17 6.52 -16.72
CA LEU A 121 3.11 5.42 -16.51
C LEU A 121 3.68 4.89 -17.83
N LEU A 122 2.89 4.82 -18.89
CA LEU A 122 3.37 4.45 -20.22
C LEU A 122 4.43 5.42 -20.74
N VAL A 123 4.22 6.73 -20.59
CA VAL A 123 5.21 7.75 -20.97
C VAL A 123 6.48 7.62 -20.11
N LYS A 124 6.33 7.41 -18.80
CA LYS A 124 7.48 7.23 -17.89
C LYS A 124 8.31 6.00 -18.23
N TYR A 125 7.64 4.89 -18.55
CA TYR A 125 8.26 3.61 -18.86
C TYR A 125 8.40 3.37 -20.37
N GLU A 126 8.32 4.40 -21.23
CA GLU A 126 8.40 4.26 -22.69
C GLU A 126 9.65 3.49 -23.14
N ARG A 127 10.78 3.71 -22.47
CA ARG A 127 12.04 2.99 -22.76
C ARG A 127 12.15 1.61 -22.11
N ASN A 128 11.26 1.29 -21.16
CA ASN A 128 11.29 0.07 -20.38
C ASN A 128 9.87 -0.43 -20.06
N GLU A 129 9.08 -0.61 -21.12
CA GLU A 129 7.68 -1.03 -21.02
C GLU A 129 7.54 -2.43 -20.39
N TYR A 130 8.59 -3.25 -20.50
CA TYR A 130 8.67 -4.55 -19.84
C TYR A 130 8.63 -4.42 -18.31
N THR A 131 9.35 -3.45 -17.73
CA THR A 131 9.29 -3.18 -16.30
C THR A 131 7.88 -2.77 -15.85
N LEU A 132 7.19 -1.91 -16.62
CA LEU A 132 5.81 -1.55 -16.31
C LEU A 132 4.88 -2.78 -16.35
N GLY A 133 5.05 -3.65 -17.34
CA GLY A 133 4.30 -4.90 -17.43
C GLY A 133 4.53 -5.82 -16.24
N ASN A 134 5.78 -5.97 -15.78
CA ASN A 134 6.08 -6.76 -14.59
C ASN A 134 5.49 -6.16 -13.31
N ILE A 135 5.56 -4.83 -13.14
CA ILE A 135 4.93 -4.16 -11.99
C ILE A 135 3.44 -4.49 -11.94
N VAL A 136 2.74 -4.38 -13.07
CA VAL A 136 1.32 -4.73 -13.16
C VAL A 136 1.09 -6.19 -12.77
N CYS A 137 1.86 -7.13 -13.34
CA CYS A 137 1.74 -8.54 -13.00
C CYS A 137 1.98 -8.81 -11.51
N THR A 138 2.98 -8.16 -10.90
CA THR A 138 3.28 -8.30 -9.46
C THR A 138 2.18 -7.71 -8.58
N VAL A 139 1.66 -6.52 -8.89
CA VAL A 139 0.56 -5.92 -8.12
C VAL A 139 -0.68 -6.80 -8.22
N VAL A 140 -0.98 -7.32 -9.40
CA VAL A 140 -2.10 -8.21 -9.64
C VAL A 140 -1.91 -9.53 -8.86
N SER A 141 -0.72 -10.14 -8.88
CA SER A 141 -0.47 -11.41 -8.17
C SER A 141 -0.66 -11.36 -6.65
N LEU A 142 -0.68 -10.16 -6.05
CA LEU A 142 -0.84 -9.98 -4.60
C LEU A 142 -2.31 -10.04 -4.13
N PHE A 143 -3.28 -10.06 -5.04
CA PHE A 143 -4.69 -10.20 -4.68
C PHE A 143 -5.01 -11.57 -4.06
N LYS A 144 -5.92 -11.55 -3.09
CA LYS A 144 -6.25 -12.68 -2.21
C LYS A 144 -7.74 -12.83 -1.92
N ASP A 145 -8.58 -11.93 -2.44
CA ASP A 145 -10.02 -11.91 -2.15
C ASP A 145 -10.84 -12.65 -3.19
N ARG A 146 -11.63 -13.62 -2.72
CA ARG A 146 -12.53 -14.41 -3.57
C ARG A 146 -13.64 -13.57 -4.19
N GLU A 147 -14.12 -12.54 -3.51
CA GLU A 147 -15.08 -11.59 -4.09
C GLU A 147 -14.45 -10.76 -5.21
N LYS A 148 -13.16 -10.41 -5.09
CA LYS A 148 -12.42 -9.81 -6.20
C LYS A 148 -12.41 -10.83 -7.36
N LEU A 149 -12.01 -12.09 -7.16
CA LEU A 149 -12.00 -13.12 -8.22
C LEU A 149 -13.36 -13.47 -8.86
N ARG A 150 -14.45 -13.57 -8.07
CA ARG A 150 -15.71 -14.22 -8.49
C ARG A 150 -16.61 -13.35 -9.38
N GLU A 151 -16.24 -12.09 -9.62
CA GLU A 151 -16.86 -11.19 -10.59
C GLU A 151 -16.37 -11.43 -12.03
N GLU A 152 -16.23 -12.70 -12.42
CA GLU A 152 -15.90 -13.08 -13.79
C GLU A 152 -17.14 -13.58 -14.57
N LYS A 153 -18.34 -13.54 -13.96
CA LYS A 153 -19.58 -13.97 -14.64
C LYS A 153 -20.71 -12.95 -14.70
N GLU A 154 -20.86 -12.04 -13.74
CA GLU A 154 -21.87 -10.97 -13.83
C GLU A 154 -21.39 -9.72 -13.07
N ASN A 155 -21.12 -8.64 -13.80
CA ASN A 155 -20.90 -7.26 -13.35
C ASN A 155 -19.62 -6.91 -12.54
N VAL A 156 -18.74 -6.14 -13.20
CA VAL A 156 -17.79 -5.11 -12.74
C VAL A 156 -17.64 -4.96 -11.21
N ASN A 157 -16.46 -5.26 -10.64
CA ASN A 157 -15.64 -4.39 -9.74
C ASN A 157 -14.40 -5.09 -9.09
N SER A 158 -13.23 -4.97 -9.74
CA SER A 158 -11.85 -4.94 -9.18
C SER A 158 -10.89 -6.03 -9.64
N PHE A 159 -11.32 -7.29 -9.85
CA PHE A 159 -10.47 -8.31 -10.49
C PHE A 159 -10.81 -8.58 -11.96
N SER A 160 -12.08 -8.50 -12.35
CA SER A 160 -12.45 -8.45 -13.78
C SER A 160 -11.60 -7.38 -14.46
N GLN A 161 -11.29 -6.30 -13.73
CA GLN A 161 -10.43 -5.22 -14.17
C GLN A 161 -9.00 -5.65 -14.46
N ALA A 162 -8.37 -6.62 -13.78
CA ALA A 162 -6.98 -7.01 -14.06
C ALA A 162 -6.89 -7.84 -15.35
N THR A 163 -7.74 -8.86 -15.48
CA THR A 163 -7.83 -9.67 -16.71
C THR A 163 -8.36 -8.85 -17.89
N GLN A 164 -9.36 -7.99 -17.65
CA GLN A 164 -9.86 -7.03 -18.64
C GLN A 164 -8.79 -5.99 -18.97
N PHE A 165 -8.00 -5.51 -18.01
CA PHE A 165 -6.88 -4.61 -18.27
C PHE A 165 -5.80 -5.29 -19.11
N PHE A 166 -5.48 -6.57 -18.85
CA PHE A 166 -4.58 -7.33 -19.73
C PHE A 166 -5.14 -7.55 -21.14
N ARG A 167 -6.47 -7.63 -21.31
CA ARG A 167 -7.14 -7.72 -22.62
C ARG A 167 -7.26 -6.37 -23.34
N GLU A 168 -7.66 -5.32 -22.63
CA GLU A 168 -7.84 -3.95 -23.14
C GLU A 168 -6.50 -3.30 -23.45
N LYS A 169 -5.47 -3.61 -22.66
CA LYS A 169 -4.09 -3.16 -22.86
C LYS A 169 -3.29 -4.30 -23.48
N ALA A 170 -3.76 -4.79 -24.62
CA ALA A 170 -3.09 -5.84 -25.40
C ALA A 170 -1.61 -5.48 -25.73
N ASP A 171 -1.30 -4.18 -25.80
CA ASP A 171 0.03 -3.63 -26.04
C ASP A 171 0.97 -3.69 -24.81
N LEU A 172 0.56 -4.28 -23.69
CA LEU A 172 1.48 -4.56 -22.58
C LEU A 172 2.65 -5.40 -23.10
N LYS A 173 3.85 -4.82 -23.16
CA LYS A 173 5.09 -5.51 -23.53
C LYS A 173 5.60 -6.43 -22.42
N VAL A 174 4.76 -7.36 -21.98
CA VAL A 174 5.08 -8.44 -21.06
C VAL A 174 4.72 -9.77 -21.71
N THR A 175 5.40 -10.85 -21.33
CA THR A 175 5.14 -12.15 -21.94
C THR A 175 3.74 -12.65 -21.56
N GLU A 176 3.06 -13.36 -22.47
CA GLU A 176 1.77 -14.00 -22.16
C GLU A 176 1.88 -14.97 -20.98
N ASN A 177 3.05 -15.59 -20.81
CA ASN A 177 3.35 -16.41 -19.64
C ASN A 177 3.33 -15.59 -18.34
N ALA A 178 3.84 -14.36 -18.33
CA ALA A 178 3.80 -13.51 -17.13
C ALA A 178 2.36 -13.13 -16.75
N LYS A 179 1.50 -12.85 -17.75
CA LYS A 179 0.07 -12.58 -17.53
C LYS A 179 -0.64 -13.81 -16.95
N ARG A 180 -0.43 -14.98 -17.57
CA ARG A 180 -0.99 -16.26 -17.10
C ARG A 180 -0.53 -16.60 -15.68
N ASN A 181 0.78 -16.50 -15.43
CA ASN A 181 1.35 -16.78 -14.11
C ASN A 181 0.77 -15.85 -13.04
N ALA A 182 0.56 -14.57 -13.33
CA ALA A 182 -0.06 -13.66 -12.37
C ALA A 182 -1.47 -14.10 -12.00
N ILE A 183 -2.28 -14.51 -12.98
CA ILE A 183 -3.64 -15.02 -12.76
C ILE A 183 -3.60 -16.31 -11.92
N GLU A 184 -2.75 -17.27 -12.30
CA GLU A 184 -2.57 -18.54 -11.58
C GLU A 184 -2.12 -18.32 -10.13
N GLU A 185 -1.24 -17.35 -9.88
CA GLU A 185 -0.77 -17.02 -8.53
C GLU A 185 -1.93 -16.55 -7.65
N ILE A 186 -2.87 -15.79 -8.20
CA ILE A 186 -4.03 -15.30 -7.45
C ILE A 186 -4.96 -16.47 -7.12
N GLU A 187 -5.28 -17.30 -8.11
CA GLU A 187 -6.08 -18.51 -7.90
C GLU A 187 -5.48 -19.39 -6.80
N ASN A 188 -4.17 -19.64 -6.87
CA ASN A 188 -3.43 -20.39 -5.85
C ASN A 188 -3.49 -19.72 -4.48
N ASN A 189 -3.32 -18.40 -4.40
CA ASN A 189 -3.39 -17.64 -3.15
C ASN A 189 -4.78 -17.75 -2.49
N ILE A 190 -5.84 -17.70 -3.30
CA ILE A 190 -7.22 -17.79 -2.85
C ILE A 190 -7.52 -19.19 -2.34
N ASP A 191 -7.19 -20.21 -3.14
CA ASP A 191 -7.41 -21.61 -2.77
C ASP A 191 -6.63 -21.98 -1.50
N TRP A 192 -5.41 -21.47 -1.37
CA TRP A 192 -4.62 -21.65 -0.16
C TRP A 192 -5.26 -20.97 1.04
N LEU A 193 -5.76 -19.74 0.91
CA LEU A 193 -6.45 -19.04 2.00
C LEU A 193 -7.74 -19.75 2.40
N ASP A 194 -8.56 -20.19 1.44
CA ASP A 194 -9.80 -20.92 1.69
C ASP A 194 -9.54 -22.24 2.42
N ALA A 195 -8.48 -22.96 2.04
CA ALA A 195 -8.13 -24.25 2.64
C ALA A 195 -7.49 -24.11 4.03
N ASN A 196 -6.71 -23.05 4.29
CA ASN A 196 -5.85 -22.96 5.48
C ASN A 196 -6.32 -21.94 6.53
N SER A 197 -7.08 -20.92 6.16
CA SER A 197 -7.48 -19.80 7.06
C SER A 197 -8.06 -20.27 8.38
N ARG A 198 -9.09 -21.13 8.34
CA ARG A 198 -9.75 -21.67 9.54
C ARG A 198 -8.79 -22.47 10.43
N SER A 199 -7.90 -23.25 9.83
CA SER A 199 -6.94 -24.07 10.58
C SER A 199 -5.92 -23.18 11.31
N ILE A 200 -5.45 -22.13 10.63
CA ILE A 200 -4.52 -21.16 11.21
C ILE A 200 -5.21 -20.35 12.32
N GLU A 201 -6.44 -19.90 12.11
CA GLU A 201 -7.23 -19.19 13.13
C GLU A 201 -7.42 -20.05 14.39
N GLN A 202 -7.80 -21.31 14.22
CA GLN A 202 -7.92 -22.27 15.34
C GLN A 202 -6.58 -22.46 16.06
N TRP A 203 -5.48 -22.57 15.31
CA TRP A 203 -4.14 -22.69 15.89
C TRP A 203 -3.73 -21.45 16.67
N LEU A 204 -3.99 -20.24 16.14
CA LEU A 204 -3.68 -18.98 16.80
C LEU A 204 -4.43 -18.84 18.12
N SER A 205 -5.75 -19.05 18.11
CA SER A 205 -6.57 -18.99 19.33
C SER A 205 -6.18 -20.07 20.34
N SER A 206 -5.84 -21.28 19.88
CA SER A 206 -5.37 -22.35 20.78
C SER A 206 -4.03 -22.04 21.45
N ASN A 207 -3.25 -21.09 20.91
CA ASN A 207 -1.97 -20.65 21.46
C ASN A 207 -2.05 -19.26 22.14
N GLY A 208 -3.26 -18.70 22.32
CA GLY A 208 -3.48 -17.45 23.06
C GLY A 208 -3.16 -16.17 22.28
N PHE A 209 -3.18 -16.25 20.95
CA PHE A 209 -3.12 -15.09 20.07
C PHE A 209 -4.55 -14.69 19.66
N ASP A 210 -5.29 -14.09 20.60
CA ASP A 210 -6.63 -13.53 20.37
C ASP A 210 -6.59 -11.99 20.31
#